data_AF-E1JVR0-F1
#
_entry.id   AF-E1JVR0-F1
#
_cell.length_a   1.000
_cell.length_b   1.000
_cell.length_c   1.000
_cell.angle_alpha   90.00
_cell.angle_beta   90.00
_cell.angle_gamma   90.00
#
_symmetry.space_group_name_H-M   'P 1'
#
loop_
_entity.id
_entity.type
_entity.pdbx_description
1 polymer ?
#
loop_
_entity_poly.entity_id
_entity_poly.type
_entity_poly.pdbx_seq_one_letter_code
_entity_poly.pdbx_strand_id
1 'polypeptide(L)'
;MKIQNDQLTALQQAAANKSAEKKDGSDAFAALLAKEVGEGQSSQSGFAAPPLAGYAALDVSGSQGADAAAASGQLSEEEQAVMRNMDSLLAKWEDYADQLASGSGGDSLKQAYGVLENIETGVKQLKDDLPSDANTGLGSLVNELEVMTVTEKIKFNRGDYI
;
A
#
# COMPACT_ATOMS: atom_id res chain seq x y z
N MET A 1 -48.52 18.94 7.76
CA MET A 1 -47.15 18.86 8.33
C MET A 1 -46.37 20.07 7.84
N LYS A 2 -45.91 20.95 8.75
CA LYS A 2 -45.12 22.14 8.41
C LYS A 2 -43.64 21.74 8.42
N ILE A 3 -43.05 21.57 7.24
CA ILE A 3 -41.62 21.25 7.10
C ILE A 3 -40.83 22.52 7.45
N GLN A 4 -39.94 22.40 8.44
CA GLN A 4 -39.14 23.51 8.97
C GLN A 4 -38.03 23.89 7.98
N ASN A 5 -38.31 24.86 7.12
CA ASN A 5 -37.39 25.39 6.12
C ASN A 5 -36.14 26.06 6.74
N ASP A 6 -36.18 26.41 8.03
CA ASP A 6 -35.08 27.06 8.74
C ASP A 6 -33.86 26.15 8.93
N GLN A 7 -34.04 24.82 8.99
CA GLN A 7 -32.93 23.89 9.16
C GLN A 7 -32.06 23.78 7.89
N LEU A 8 -32.64 24.01 6.71
CA LEU A 8 -31.91 24.01 5.44
C LEU A 8 -30.99 25.24 5.33
N THR A 9 -31.46 26.40 5.77
CA THR A 9 -30.67 27.64 5.76
C THR A 9 -29.47 27.54 6.70
N ALA A 10 -29.65 26.97 7.90
CA ALA A 10 -28.57 26.76 8.86
C ALA A 10 -27.49 25.80 8.32
N LEU A 11 -27.89 24.74 7.61
CA LEU A 11 -26.96 23.80 6.99
C LEU A 11 -26.16 24.44 5.84
N GLN A 12 -26.82 25.29 5.04
CA GLN A 12 -26.17 26.00 3.94
C GLN A 12 -25.16 27.05 4.44
N GLN A 13 -25.48 27.72 5.55
CA GLN A 13 -24.56 28.68 6.17
C GLN A 13 -23.36 27.99 6.84
N ALA A 14 -23.56 26.80 7.43
CA ALA A 14 -22.46 25.99 7.96
C ALA A 14 -21.51 25.47 6.86
N ALA A 15 -22.04 25.11 5.69
CA ALA A 15 -21.23 24.69 4.54
C ALA A 15 -20.40 25.84 3.94
N ALA A 16 -20.94 27.07 3.94
CA ALA A 16 -20.22 28.25 3.46
C ALA A 16 -19.04 28.61 4.38
N ASN A 17 -19.22 28.52 5.71
CA ASN A 17 -18.14 28.83 6.67
C ASN A 17 -17.01 27.79 6.66
N LYS A 18 -17.31 26.50 6.43
CA LYS A 18 -16.29 25.44 6.34
C LYS A 18 -15.41 25.53 5.09
N SER A 19 -15.83 26.33 4.11
CA SER A 19 -15.10 26.56 2.85
C SER A 19 -14.12 27.74 2.94
N ALA A 20 -14.31 28.63 3.91
CA ALA A 20 -13.44 29.79 4.13
C ALA A 20 -12.14 29.44 4.87
N GLU A 21 -12.15 28.44 5.75
CA GLU A 21 -10.98 27.97 6.52
C GLU A 21 -9.97 27.16 5.68
N LYS A 22 -10.35 26.67 4.50
CA LYS A 22 -9.47 25.85 3.65
C LYS A 22 -8.43 26.62 2.83
N LYS A 23 -8.46 27.96 2.85
CA LYS A 23 -7.51 28.78 2.06
C LYS A 23 -6.13 28.95 2.71
N ASP A 24 -6.00 28.72 4.02
CA ASP A 24 -4.72 28.91 4.73
C ASP A 24 -3.80 27.67 4.62
N GLY A 25 -4.36 26.48 4.44
CA GLY A 25 -3.61 25.23 4.36
C GLY A 25 -2.84 25.03 3.05
N SER A 26 -3.30 25.64 1.94
CA SER A 26 -2.61 25.56 0.65
C SER A 26 -1.36 26.43 0.59
N ASP A 27 -1.36 27.57 1.29
CA ASP A 27 -0.20 28.47 1.33
C ASP A 27 0.90 27.93 2.26
N ALA A 28 0.55 27.24 3.35
CA ALA A 28 1.54 26.63 4.23
C ALA A 28 2.35 25.52 3.54
N PHE A 29 1.69 24.71 2.70
CA PHE A 29 2.37 23.70 1.88
C PHE A 29 3.21 24.35 0.78
N ALA A 30 2.68 25.37 0.10
CA ALA A 30 3.42 26.11 -0.91
C ALA A 30 4.65 26.85 -0.35
N ALA A 31 4.57 27.34 0.88
CA ALA A 31 5.68 27.98 1.59
C ALA A 31 6.78 26.98 1.99
N LEU A 32 6.40 25.76 2.43
CA LEU A 32 7.35 24.68 2.67
C LEU A 32 8.03 24.21 1.38
N LEU A 33 7.27 24.12 0.29
CA LEU A 33 7.80 23.75 -1.03
C LEU A 33 8.76 24.81 -1.57
N ALA A 34 8.42 26.10 -1.43
CA ALA A 34 9.28 27.20 -1.85
C ALA A 34 10.55 27.32 -1.00
N LYS A 35 10.50 26.95 0.28
CA LYS A 35 11.67 26.91 1.16
C LYS A 35 12.66 25.82 0.72
N GLU A 36 12.18 24.62 0.45
CA GLU A 36 13.01 23.50 -0.01
C GLU A 36 13.61 23.76 -1.41
N VAL A 37 12.84 24.41 -2.30
CA VAL A 37 13.29 24.78 -3.65
C VAL A 37 14.24 25.98 -3.64
N GLY A 38 14.10 26.90 -2.67
CA GLY A 38 14.89 28.13 -2.57
C GLY A 38 16.28 27.95 -1.96
N GLU A 39 16.52 26.92 -1.14
CA GLU A 39 17.84 26.64 -0.57
C GLU A 39 18.82 26.00 -1.58
N GLY A 40 18.36 25.68 -2.79
CA GLY A 40 19.15 24.96 -3.79
C GLY A 40 19.87 25.77 -4.86
N GLN A 41 19.68 27.10 -4.99
CA GLN A 41 20.26 27.80 -6.15
C GLN A 41 20.62 29.27 -5.90
N SER A 42 21.91 29.50 -5.64
CA SER A 42 22.59 30.69 -6.12
C SER A 42 23.23 30.40 -7.49
N SER A 43 22.83 31.23 -8.47
CA SER A 43 23.55 31.61 -9.69
C SER A 43 23.28 30.86 -11.02
N GLN A 44 22.76 31.68 -11.95
CA GLN A 44 22.91 31.74 -13.43
C GLN A 44 21.94 31.02 -14.38
N SER A 45 20.93 31.80 -14.81
CA SER A 45 20.59 32.19 -16.20
C SER A 45 21.23 31.44 -17.37
N GLY A 46 20.35 30.89 -18.22
CA GLY A 46 20.61 30.57 -19.62
C GLY A 46 20.02 29.20 -19.97
N PHE A 47 19.08 29.14 -20.92
CA PHE A 47 18.44 27.90 -21.34
C PHE A 47 19.46 26.86 -21.80
N ALA A 48 19.81 25.96 -20.90
CA ALA A 48 20.51 24.71 -21.16
C ALA A 48 19.76 23.63 -20.39
N ALA A 49 19.47 22.53 -21.08
CA ALA A 49 18.86 21.35 -20.50
C ALA A 49 19.58 20.98 -19.19
N PRO A 50 18.84 20.55 -18.15
CA PRO A 50 19.43 20.28 -16.85
C PRO A 50 20.57 19.25 -17.02
N PRO A 51 21.77 19.49 -16.46
CA PRO A 51 22.79 18.48 -16.44
C PRO A 51 22.23 17.29 -15.65
N LEU A 52 22.41 16.10 -16.22
CA LEU A 52 22.13 14.79 -15.66
C LEU A 52 23.04 14.48 -14.43
N ALA A 53 23.21 15.46 -13.52
CA ALA A 53 24.18 15.45 -12.43
C ALA A 53 23.64 14.84 -11.12
N GLY A 54 22.64 13.95 -11.22
CA GLY A 54 22.19 13.10 -10.12
C GLY A 54 22.26 11.60 -10.42
N TYR A 55 22.60 11.23 -11.66
CA TYR A 55 22.60 9.84 -12.15
C TYR A 55 23.88 9.49 -12.92
N ALA A 56 24.79 10.45 -13.11
CA ALA A 56 26.15 10.19 -13.61
C ALA A 56 27.09 9.57 -12.55
N ALA A 57 26.59 9.28 -11.35
CA ALA A 57 27.27 8.46 -10.34
C ALA A 57 26.61 7.09 -10.15
N LEU A 58 25.75 6.64 -11.09
CA LEU A 58 25.70 5.21 -11.40
C LEU A 58 27.01 4.88 -12.12
N ASP A 59 28.07 4.79 -11.33
CA ASP A 59 29.30 4.16 -11.74
C ASP A 59 28.98 2.69 -12.04
N VAL A 60 28.77 2.42 -13.32
CA VAL A 60 28.76 1.08 -13.92
C VAL A 60 30.15 0.42 -13.83
N SER A 61 31.13 0.98 -13.10
CA SER A 61 32.32 0.23 -12.67
C SER A 61 32.09 -0.62 -11.41
N GLY A 62 30.92 -0.54 -10.78
CA GLY A 62 30.49 -1.43 -9.70
C GLY A 62 30.08 -2.84 -10.14
N SER A 63 30.12 -3.16 -11.44
CA SER A 63 29.79 -4.50 -11.96
C SER A 63 30.82 -5.58 -11.61
N GLN A 64 31.89 -5.24 -10.87
CA GLN A 64 32.74 -6.22 -10.17
C GLN A 64 32.12 -6.72 -8.86
N GLY A 65 30.97 -6.18 -8.43
CA GLY A 65 30.17 -6.70 -7.32
C GLY A 65 29.08 -7.70 -7.74
N ALA A 66 28.98 -8.06 -9.03
CA ALA A 66 28.07 -9.11 -9.48
C ALA A 66 28.47 -10.52 -8.98
N ASP A 67 29.61 -10.65 -8.32
CA ASP A 67 30.00 -11.84 -7.54
C ASP A 67 29.36 -11.85 -6.13
N ALA A 68 28.87 -10.71 -5.62
CA ALA A 68 28.18 -10.65 -4.34
C ALA A 68 26.68 -11.05 -4.42
N ALA A 69 26.12 -11.13 -5.63
CA ALA A 69 24.81 -11.74 -5.84
C ALA A 69 24.87 -13.28 -5.80
N ALA A 70 26.07 -13.86 -5.68
CA ALA A 70 26.28 -15.25 -5.30
C ALA A 70 26.45 -15.43 -3.78
N ALA A 71 26.24 -14.38 -2.98
CA ALA A 71 25.86 -14.57 -1.59
C ALA A 71 24.37 -14.94 -1.56
N SER A 72 24.05 -16.15 -2.04
CA SER A 72 23.00 -16.94 -1.41
C SER A 72 23.46 -17.17 0.03
N GLY A 73 23.35 -16.15 0.88
CA GLY A 73 23.33 -16.34 2.31
C GLY A 73 22.28 -17.42 2.51
N GLN A 74 22.71 -18.58 3.01
CA GLN A 74 21.81 -19.68 3.27
C GLN A 74 20.69 -19.12 4.14
N LEU A 75 19.50 -18.96 3.54
CA LEU A 75 18.30 -18.60 4.26
C LEU A 75 18.22 -19.56 5.43
N SER A 76 17.94 -19.03 6.62
CA SER A 76 17.78 -19.88 7.78
C SER A 76 16.65 -20.90 7.52
N GLU A 77 16.67 -22.05 8.21
CA GLU A 77 15.60 -23.05 8.03
C GLU A 77 14.22 -22.44 8.34
N GLU A 78 14.18 -21.49 9.27
CA GLU A 78 13.01 -20.70 9.63
C GLU A 78 12.58 -19.77 8.49
N GLU A 79 13.50 -19.01 7.88
CA GLU A 79 13.18 -18.16 6.73
C GLU A 79 12.66 -18.97 5.54
N GLN A 80 13.24 -20.15 5.29
CA GLN A 80 12.76 -21.07 4.25
C GLN A 80 11.37 -21.65 4.57
N ALA A 81 11.05 -21.87 5.85
CA ALA A 81 9.72 -22.29 6.26
C ALA A 81 8.70 -21.17 6.06
N VAL A 82 9.03 -19.94 6.43
CA VAL A 82 8.20 -18.75 6.20
C VAL A 82 7.95 -18.54 4.70
N MET A 83 8.97 -18.65 3.85
CA MET A 83 8.79 -18.54 2.40
C MET A 83 7.87 -19.63 1.83
N ARG A 84 8.00 -20.88 2.27
CA ARG A 84 7.08 -21.96 1.84
C ARG A 84 5.64 -21.73 2.28
N ASN A 85 5.45 -21.21 3.50
CA ASN A 85 4.12 -20.85 4.00
C ASN A 85 3.52 -19.69 3.19
N MET A 86 4.36 -18.73 2.81
CA MET A 86 3.97 -17.62 1.93
C MET A 86 3.57 -18.10 0.54
N ASP A 87 4.33 -19.01 -0.09
CA ASP A 87 3.95 -19.59 -1.39
C ASP A 87 2.59 -20.31 -1.32
N SER A 88 2.38 -21.08 -0.25
CA SER A 88 1.09 -21.74 0.02
C SER A 88 -0.06 -20.73 0.20
N LEU A 89 0.22 -19.61 0.85
CA LEU A 89 -0.75 -18.54 1.05
C LEU A 89 -1.08 -17.81 -0.27
N LEU A 90 -0.09 -17.56 -1.12
CA LEU A 90 -0.28 -16.96 -2.43
C LEU A 90 -1.10 -17.87 -3.35
N ALA A 91 -0.89 -19.19 -3.31
CA ALA A 91 -1.73 -20.15 -4.02
C ALA A 91 -3.20 -20.07 -3.58
N LYS A 92 -3.48 -19.91 -2.28
CA LYS A 92 -4.85 -19.72 -1.78
C LYS A 92 -5.46 -18.40 -2.27
N TRP A 93 -4.65 -17.35 -2.43
CA TRP A 93 -5.11 -16.08 -3.01
C TRP A 93 -5.49 -16.23 -4.48
N GLU A 94 -4.75 -17.06 -5.23
CA GLU A 94 -5.10 -17.43 -6.61
C GLU A 94 -6.42 -18.23 -6.64
N ASP A 95 -6.57 -19.24 -5.78
CA ASP A 95 -7.83 -20.00 -5.63
C ASP A 95 -9.02 -19.10 -5.30
N TYR A 96 -8.82 -18.12 -4.40
CA TYR A 96 -9.83 -17.11 -4.05
C TYR A 96 -10.23 -16.26 -5.26
N ALA A 97 -9.25 -15.76 -6.02
CA ALA A 97 -9.49 -14.95 -7.20
C ALA A 97 -10.23 -15.74 -8.28
N ASP A 98 -9.86 -17.01 -8.49
CA ASP A 98 -10.53 -17.92 -9.42
C ASP A 98 -11.98 -18.20 -9.00
N GLN A 99 -12.23 -18.40 -7.71
CA GLN A 99 -13.59 -18.59 -7.20
C GLN A 99 -14.45 -17.35 -7.40
N LEU A 100 -13.90 -16.14 -7.21
CA LEU A 100 -14.60 -14.89 -7.56
C LEU A 100 -14.88 -14.78 -9.06
N ALA A 101 -13.89 -15.11 -9.89
CA ALA A 101 -14.00 -15.00 -11.35
C ALA A 101 -14.99 -16.03 -11.93
N SER A 102 -15.08 -17.22 -11.32
CA SER A 102 -15.93 -18.33 -11.77
C SER A 102 -17.44 -18.05 -11.66
N GLY A 103 -17.84 -16.99 -10.93
CA GLY A 103 -19.17 -16.40 -11.07
C GLY A 103 -19.77 -15.86 -9.77
N SER A 104 -20.73 -14.95 -9.91
CA SER A 104 -21.46 -14.24 -8.83
C SER A 104 -22.58 -15.09 -8.19
N GLY A 105 -22.44 -16.41 -8.17
CA GLY A 105 -23.41 -17.31 -7.57
C GLY A 105 -23.30 -17.34 -6.04
N GLY A 106 -24.42 -17.47 -5.34
CA GLY A 106 -24.40 -17.52 -3.86
C GLY A 106 -23.55 -18.66 -3.26
N ASP A 107 -23.31 -19.75 -4.01
CA ASP A 107 -22.47 -20.86 -3.57
C ASP A 107 -20.98 -20.63 -3.84
N SER A 108 -20.60 -20.02 -4.97
CA SER A 108 -19.20 -19.64 -5.25
C SER A 108 -18.72 -18.54 -4.31
N LEU A 109 -19.59 -17.58 -3.95
CA LEU A 109 -19.26 -16.54 -2.97
C LEU A 109 -19.04 -17.09 -1.56
N LYS A 110 -19.81 -18.11 -1.14
CA LYS A 110 -19.58 -18.79 0.14
C LYS A 110 -18.25 -19.56 0.13
N GLN A 111 -17.92 -20.20 -0.99
CA GLN A 111 -16.65 -20.90 -1.14
C GLN A 111 -15.47 -19.92 -1.10
N ALA A 112 -15.55 -18.81 -1.84
CA ALA A 112 -14.56 -17.74 -1.83
C ALA A 112 -14.37 -17.16 -0.43
N TYR A 113 -15.45 -16.91 0.31
CA TYR A 113 -15.37 -16.46 1.69
C TYR A 113 -14.68 -17.50 2.60
N GLY A 114 -14.95 -18.79 2.41
CA GLY A 114 -14.25 -19.86 3.11
C GLY A 114 -12.75 -19.88 2.80
N VAL A 115 -12.34 -19.65 1.56
CA VAL A 115 -10.91 -19.51 1.21
C VAL A 115 -10.32 -18.26 1.86
N LEU A 116 -11.05 -17.15 1.90
CA LEU A 116 -10.61 -15.91 2.56
C LEU A 116 -10.37 -16.11 4.07
N GLU A 117 -11.19 -16.91 4.77
CA GLU A 117 -10.96 -17.26 6.18
C GLU A 117 -9.70 -18.12 6.39
N ASN A 118 -9.42 -19.02 5.43
CA ASN A 118 -8.19 -19.81 5.45
C ASN A 118 -6.95 -18.95 5.18
N ILE A 119 -7.07 -17.94 4.33
CA ILE A 119 -6.04 -16.93 4.10
C ILE A 119 -5.81 -16.12 5.38
N GLU A 120 -6.87 -15.64 6.04
CA GLU A 120 -6.75 -14.87 7.29
C GLU A 120 -6.00 -15.65 8.38
N THR A 121 -6.35 -16.93 8.55
CA THR A 121 -5.65 -17.82 9.48
C THR A 121 -4.18 -17.99 9.09
N GLY A 122 -3.91 -18.20 7.78
CA GLY A 122 -2.56 -18.36 7.25
C GLY A 122 -1.69 -17.11 7.43
N VAL A 123 -2.24 -15.91 7.22
CA VAL A 123 -1.53 -14.64 7.44
C VAL A 123 -1.19 -14.45 8.92
N LYS A 124 -2.12 -14.74 9.84
CA LYS A 124 -1.85 -14.65 11.29
C LYS A 124 -0.72 -15.59 11.68
N GLN A 125 -0.79 -16.84 11.22
CA GLN A 125 0.27 -17.81 11.48
C GLN A 125 1.61 -17.36 10.88
N LEU A 126 1.61 -16.83 9.66
CA LEU A 126 2.82 -16.31 9.02
C LEU A 126 3.44 -15.13 9.80
N LYS A 127 2.60 -14.29 10.42
CA LYS A 127 3.05 -13.19 11.29
C LYS A 127 3.62 -13.70 12.60
N ASP A 128 3.01 -14.72 13.20
CA ASP A 128 3.46 -15.31 14.46
C ASP A 128 4.76 -16.13 14.28
N ASP A 129 4.91 -16.78 13.13
CA ASP A 129 6.08 -17.58 12.75
C ASP A 129 7.23 -16.72 12.19
N LEU A 130 7.00 -15.42 11.96
CA LEU A 130 8.02 -14.51 11.42
C LEU A 130 9.12 -14.24 12.46
N PRO A 131 10.40 -14.53 12.17
CA PRO A 131 11.50 -14.23 13.08
C PRO A 131 11.58 -12.72 13.40
N SER A 132 11.89 -12.36 14.64
CA SER A 132 12.10 -10.95 15.03
C SER A 132 13.22 -10.25 14.24
N ASP A 133 14.20 -11.03 13.78
CA ASP A 133 15.34 -10.57 12.98
C ASP A 133 15.11 -10.77 11.47
N ALA A 134 13.88 -11.14 11.06
CA ALA A 134 13.56 -11.33 9.66
C ALA A 134 13.80 -10.04 8.87
N ASN A 135 14.18 -10.23 7.60
CA ASN A 135 14.38 -9.12 6.68
C ASN A 135 13.14 -8.20 6.66
N THR A 136 13.36 -6.88 6.76
CA THR A 136 12.31 -5.85 6.75
C THR A 136 11.36 -6.00 5.56
N GLY A 137 11.84 -6.48 4.42
CA GLY A 137 11.01 -6.75 3.25
C GLY A 137 9.96 -7.84 3.48
N LEU A 138 10.31 -8.92 4.19
CA LEU A 138 9.39 -10.04 4.47
C LEU A 138 8.30 -9.60 5.45
N GLY A 139 8.67 -8.86 6.51
CA GLY A 139 7.71 -8.28 7.43
C GLY A 139 6.73 -7.29 6.76
N SER A 140 7.24 -6.47 5.83
CA SER A 140 6.38 -5.56 5.05
C SER A 140 5.35 -6.32 4.21
N LEU A 141 5.75 -7.43 3.60
CA LEU A 141 4.88 -8.22 2.74
C LEU A 141 3.82 -8.99 3.55
N VAL A 142 4.17 -9.54 4.71
CA VAL A 142 3.19 -10.15 5.63
C VAL A 142 2.15 -9.10 6.07
N ASN A 143 2.59 -7.88 6.38
CA ASN A 143 1.68 -6.79 6.74
C ASN A 143 0.77 -6.38 5.57
N GLU A 144 1.28 -6.33 4.34
CA GLU A 144 0.47 -6.06 3.15
C GLU A 144 -0.59 -7.14 2.93
N LEU A 145 -0.22 -8.42 3.09
CA LEU A 145 -1.16 -9.54 3.01
C LEU A 145 -2.26 -9.44 4.08
N GLU A 146 -1.93 -8.99 5.29
CA GLU A 146 -2.92 -8.73 6.36
C GLU A 146 -3.89 -7.62 5.97
N VAL A 147 -3.37 -6.47 5.51
CA VAL A 147 -4.20 -5.35 5.06
C VAL A 147 -5.11 -5.77 3.90
N MET A 148 -4.60 -6.52 2.93
CA MET A 148 -5.37 -7.02 1.81
C MET A 148 -6.48 -7.98 2.28
N THR A 149 -6.16 -8.93 3.15
CA THR A 149 -7.14 -9.88 3.71
C THR A 149 -8.28 -9.17 4.45
N VAL A 150 -7.95 -8.19 5.30
CA VAL A 150 -8.95 -7.40 6.04
C VAL A 150 -9.81 -6.59 5.08
N THR A 151 -9.19 -5.98 4.06
CA THR A 151 -9.89 -5.19 3.04
C THR A 151 -10.89 -6.06 2.28
N GLU A 152 -10.48 -7.24 1.84
CA GLU A 152 -11.35 -8.20 1.15
C GLU A 152 -12.51 -8.66 2.03
N LYS A 153 -12.27 -8.89 3.33
CA LYS A 153 -13.33 -9.25 4.28
C LYS A 153 -14.35 -8.12 4.45
N ILE A 154 -13.89 -6.87 4.45
CA ILE A 154 -14.78 -5.70 4.47
C ILE A 154 -15.62 -5.63 3.19
N LYS A 155 -15.02 -5.84 2.02
CA LYS A 155 -15.75 -5.87 0.74
C LYS A 155 -16.83 -6.95 0.72
N PHE A 156 -16.50 -8.16 1.19
CA PHE A 156 -17.45 -9.26 1.35
C PHE A 156 -18.61 -8.90 2.27
N ASN A 157 -18.31 -8.39 3.47
CA ASN A 157 -19.34 -8.02 4.45
C ASN A 157 -20.24 -6.87 3.99
N ARG A 158 -19.71 -5.97 3.15
CA ARG A 158 -20.48 -4.88 2.54
C ARG A 158 -21.37 -5.37 1.40
N GLY A 159 -21.10 -6.56 0.85
CA GLY A 159 -21.82 -7.13 -0.28
C GLY A 159 -21.32 -6.64 -1.64
N ASP A 160 -20.05 -6.21 -1.77
CA ASP A 160 -19.49 -5.72 -3.05
C ASP A 160 -19.47 -6.79 -4.16
N TYR A 161 -19.66 -8.05 -3.80
CA TYR A 161 -19.57 -9.21 -4.69
C TYR A 161 -20.93 -9.82 -5.06
N ILE A 162 -22.04 -9.21 -4.65
CA ILE A 162 -23.42 -9.67 -4.87
C ILE A 162 -24.13 -8.82 -5.93
#